data_AF-A0A9D8XA19-F1
#
_entry.id   AF-A0A9D8XA19-F1
#
_cell.length_a   1.000
_cell.length_b   1.000
_cell.length_c   1.000
_cell.angle_alpha   90.00
_cell.angle_beta   90.00
_cell.angle_gamma   90.00
#
_symmetry.space_group_name_H-M   'P 1'
#
loop_
_entity.id
_entity.type
_entity.pdbx_description
1 polymer ?
#
loop_
_entity_poly.entity_id
_entity_poly.type
_entity_poly.pdbx_seq_one_letter_code
_entity_poly.pdbx_strand_id
1 'polypeptide(L)'
;MRIIFLFFALLFATNISAQEVAFAAQREAWLRKAEEAKPKLQVSVIKPQSIVRSVADDKAFQGWRMERTDEAVEALYKESFKPRKEVILDLGDHYTGYFTMKVGHMGLPADAPLRFKLTFAEVPAELNTPFEPYTGSLSRAWLQDEVITVMRLPEVVTVERRLACRYVKIELLAQSYYDFRIEDISFRAVTSASGTPAALAPQTDERIKKINEIGLKTLAECMQTVYEDGPKRDQRLWIGDLYLEALANAYSYNNHELTKRCLYLLAALADEEGFLHATVYELPKPEPQTNQHTMDYSLLYGVALLEYFKETGDRTTVEELWPVVKYQIEFARTYLKDWVYDVDKQPSWWLVFDWKDDLNRHAPIQGLMTFAIDKSYELACLLGREAEVKEWPSVVKSMRKASRARFYDKSRGVILSGDNQVSYISQVWMILSETLSAKEGVRALEYVLNDATTCYPGSPYAYHYLIEAMLKCGMNSQARELLISYWGGMIDKGADTFWEVYDPNDDKKSPYGFYPINSYCHAWSCTPVYFINRYPEIFK
;
A
#
# COMPACT_ATOMS: atom_id res chain seq x y z
N MET A 1 -79.65 31.88 -6.36
CA MET A 1 -79.95 30.62 -7.06
C MET A 1 -78.62 29.99 -7.42
N ARG A 2 -78.39 28.78 -6.91
CA ARG A 2 -77.25 27.85 -7.00
C ARG A 2 -76.31 28.04 -8.21
N ILE A 3 -75.00 27.86 -7.99
CA ILE A 3 -74.23 26.72 -8.51
C ILE A 3 -72.95 26.55 -7.67
N ILE A 4 -72.73 25.32 -7.27
CA ILE A 4 -71.67 24.78 -6.43
C ILE A 4 -70.55 24.31 -7.35
N PHE A 5 -69.29 24.57 -7.02
CA PHE A 5 -68.16 23.79 -7.54
C PHE A 5 -67.28 23.32 -6.38
N LEU A 6 -67.32 22.01 -6.16
CA LEU A 6 -66.42 21.27 -5.26
C LEU A 6 -65.00 21.31 -5.84
N PHE A 7 -64.02 21.68 -5.00
CA PHE A 7 -62.62 21.35 -5.24
C PHE A 7 -62.32 19.98 -4.64
N PHE A 8 -61.96 19.02 -5.50
CA PHE A 8 -61.33 17.76 -5.11
C PHE A 8 -59.88 18.05 -4.70
N ALA A 9 -59.55 17.86 -3.43
CA ALA A 9 -58.17 17.76 -2.98
C ALA A 9 -57.67 16.33 -3.27
N LEU A 10 -56.89 16.15 -4.34
CA LEU A 10 -56.08 14.95 -4.52
C LEU A 10 -54.87 15.04 -3.60
N LEU A 11 -54.85 14.20 -2.57
CA LEU A 11 -53.66 13.83 -1.82
C LEU A 11 -52.67 13.15 -2.77
N PHE A 12 -51.66 13.87 -3.23
CA PHE A 12 -50.43 13.26 -3.73
C PHE A 12 -49.67 12.69 -2.53
N ALA A 13 -49.94 11.43 -2.19
CA ALA A 13 -49.02 10.63 -1.41
C ALA A 13 -47.81 10.32 -2.32
N THR A 14 -46.78 11.15 -2.26
CA THR A 14 -45.48 10.79 -2.78
C THR A 14 -44.96 9.63 -1.92
N ASN A 15 -45.03 8.42 -2.45
CA ASN A 15 -44.24 7.31 -1.94
C ASN A 15 -42.76 7.67 -2.15
N ILE A 16 -42.17 8.33 -1.16
CA ILE A 16 -40.73 8.30 -0.97
C ILE A 16 -40.43 6.86 -0.58
N SER A 17 -40.09 6.03 -1.57
CA SER A 17 -39.41 4.77 -1.30
C SER A 17 -38.14 5.14 -0.57
N ALA A 18 -38.07 4.89 0.74
CA ALA A 18 -36.80 4.92 1.44
C ALA A 18 -35.87 3.98 0.67
N GLN A 19 -34.78 4.51 0.10
CA GLN A 19 -33.80 3.69 -0.58
C GLN A 19 -33.25 2.71 0.47
N GLU A 20 -33.41 1.42 0.22
CA GLU A 20 -32.93 0.39 1.13
C GLU A 20 -31.40 0.43 1.13
N VAL A 21 -30.80 0.80 2.27
CA VAL A 21 -29.34 0.89 2.41
C VAL A 21 -28.75 -0.50 2.20
N ALA A 22 -27.87 -0.62 1.21
CA ALA A 22 -27.24 -1.89 0.87
C ALA A 22 -26.49 -2.47 2.09
N PHE A 23 -26.67 -3.77 2.28
CA PHE A 23 -26.08 -4.56 3.36
C PHE A 23 -26.44 -4.10 4.80
N ALA A 24 -27.45 -3.24 4.98
CA ALA A 24 -27.78 -2.68 6.30
C ALA A 24 -27.96 -3.75 7.40
N ALA A 25 -28.60 -4.88 7.06
CA ALA A 25 -28.82 -5.98 8.00
C ALA A 25 -27.53 -6.74 8.39
N GLN A 26 -26.48 -6.66 7.57
CA GLN A 26 -25.24 -7.40 7.76
C GLN A 26 -24.13 -6.55 8.40
N ARG A 27 -24.13 -5.23 8.20
CA ARG A 27 -23.03 -4.33 8.60
C ARG A 27 -22.59 -4.48 10.05
N GLU A 28 -23.52 -4.53 11.00
CA GLU A 28 -23.17 -4.68 12.42
C GLU A 28 -22.49 -6.02 12.70
N ALA A 29 -22.97 -7.10 12.08
CA ALA A 29 -22.36 -8.42 12.23
C ALA A 29 -20.96 -8.45 11.61
N TRP A 30 -20.77 -7.84 10.44
CA TRP A 30 -19.45 -7.76 9.80
C TRP A 30 -18.47 -6.91 10.61
N LEU A 31 -18.88 -5.77 11.19
CA LEU A 31 -18.02 -4.99 12.09
C LEU A 31 -17.62 -5.78 13.33
N ARG A 32 -18.53 -6.56 13.93
CA ARG A 32 -18.19 -7.44 15.06
C ARG A 32 -17.17 -8.49 14.66
N LYS A 33 -17.34 -9.15 13.51
CA LYS A 33 -16.38 -10.15 13.00
C LYS A 33 -15.03 -9.54 12.67
N ALA A 34 -15.01 -8.35 12.08
CA ALA A 34 -13.79 -7.60 11.89
C ALA A 34 -13.07 -7.34 13.21
N GLU A 35 -13.80 -6.96 14.27
CA GLU A 35 -13.22 -6.73 15.59
C GLU A 35 -12.75 -8.02 16.28
N GLU A 36 -13.48 -9.12 16.15
CA GLU A 36 -13.06 -10.43 16.64
C GLU A 36 -11.78 -10.93 15.96
N ALA A 37 -11.60 -10.61 14.68
CA ALA A 37 -10.41 -10.96 13.89
C ALA A 37 -9.24 -9.96 14.07
N LYS A 38 -9.36 -8.96 14.95
CA LYS A 38 -8.30 -7.97 15.20
C LYS A 38 -7.08 -8.62 15.86
N PRO A 39 -5.89 -8.54 15.24
CA PRO A 39 -4.70 -9.11 15.84
C PRO A 39 -4.25 -8.27 17.05
N LYS A 40 -3.51 -8.93 17.95
CA LYS A 40 -2.73 -8.23 18.98
C LYS A 40 -1.38 -7.86 18.39
N LEU A 41 -0.97 -6.61 18.57
CA LEU A 41 0.37 -6.18 18.17
C LEU A 41 1.42 -6.79 19.12
N GLN A 42 2.44 -7.38 18.53
CA GLN A 42 3.68 -7.73 19.22
C GLN A 42 4.48 -6.47 19.47
N VAL A 43 5.27 -6.49 20.54
CA VAL A 43 6.07 -5.35 20.97
C VAL A 43 7.51 -5.78 21.15
N SER A 44 8.44 -5.03 20.57
CA SER A 44 9.88 -5.17 20.82
C SER A 44 10.48 -3.82 21.24
N VAL A 45 11.48 -3.85 22.11
CA VAL A 45 12.20 -2.66 22.56
C VAL A 45 13.53 -2.61 21.85
N ILE A 46 13.70 -1.61 20.98
CA ILE A 46 14.89 -1.37 20.19
C ILE A 46 15.73 -0.29 20.87
N LYS A 47 17.04 -0.51 20.92
CA LYS A 47 18.03 0.48 21.36
C LYS A 47 18.79 1.00 20.14
N PRO A 48 19.12 2.30 20.08
CA PRO A 48 20.01 2.80 19.02
C PRO A 48 21.30 2.00 18.97
N GLN A 49 21.73 1.62 17.77
CA GLN A 49 22.93 0.80 17.58
C GLN A 49 24.19 1.64 17.41
N SER A 50 24.06 2.84 16.86
CA SER A 50 25.19 3.74 16.65
C SER A 50 24.78 5.21 16.56
N ILE A 51 25.76 6.08 16.78
CA ILE A 51 25.69 7.48 16.40
C ILE A 51 26.19 7.59 14.96
N VAL A 52 25.47 8.33 14.14
CA VAL A 52 25.80 8.57 12.73
C VAL A 52 25.86 10.07 12.42
N ARG A 53 26.45 10.40 11.27
CA ARG A 53 26.41 11.74 10.69
C ARG A 53 25.92 11.67 9.24
N SER A 54 25.15 12.68 8.82
CA SER A 54 24.79 12.87 7.42
C SER A 54 26.01 13.29 6.59
N VAL A 55 26.19 12.65 5.43
CA VAL A 55 27.20 13.04 4.44
C VAL A 55 26.52 13.24 3.10
N ALA A 56 26.72 14.43 2.52
CA ALA A 56 26.27 14.73 1.16
C ALA A 56 27.10 13.91 0.17
N ASP A 57 26.42 13.19 -0.72
CA ASP A 57 27.03 12.31 -1.71
C ASP A 57 26.10 12.19 -2.93
N ASP A 58 26.51 12.76 -4.06
CA ASP A 58 25.72 12.78 -5.30
C ASP A 58 25.44 11.37 -5.87
N LYS A 59 26.17 10.35 -5.41
CA LYS A 59 25.94 8.95 -5.79
C LYS A 59 25.01 8.21 -4.83
N ALA A 60 24.77 8.78 -3.65
CA ALA A 60 23.84 8.21 -2.69
C ALA A 60 22.40 8.53 -3.11
N PHE A 61 21.47 7.65 -2.72
CA PHE A 61 20.05 7.87 -2.96
C PHE A 61 19.62 9.22 -2.39
N GLN A 62 19.01 10.05 -3.24
CA GLN A 62 18.57 11.40 -2.90
C GLN A 62 19.68 12.35 -2.40
N GLY A 63 20.95 12.02 -2.65
CA GLY A 63 22.11 12.87 -2.37
C GLY A 63 22.68 12.75 -0.96
N TRP A 64 22.22 11.79 -0.15
CA TRP A 64 22.63 11.68 1.25
C TRP A 64 22.87 10.23 1.67
N ARG A 65 23.95 10.01 2.42
CA ARG A 65 24.20 8.75 3.14
C ARG A 65 24.54 9.01 4.60
N MET A 66 24.41 7.98 5.42
CA MET A 66 24.79 8.02 6.83
C MET A 66 26.14 7.34 7.04
N GLU A 67 27.02 8.00 7.79
CA GLU A 67 28.28 7.41 8.24
C GLU A 67 28.27 7.22 9.75
N ARG A 68 28.61 6.01 10.19
CA ARG A 68 28.84 5.71 11.60
C ARG A 68 30.01 6.54 12.14
N THR A 69 29.84 7.10 13.33
CA THR A 69 30.92 7.77 14.06
C THR A 69 31.66 6.77 14.96
N ASP A 70 32.85 7.15 15.43
CA ASP A 70 33.62 6.35 16.39
C ASP A 70 33.03 6.38 17.82
N GLU A 71 31.99 7.19 18.02
CA GLU A 71 31.40 7.41 19.32
C GLU A 71 30.32 6.37 19.64
N ALA A 72 30.42 5.79 20.84
CA ALA A 72 29.42 4.86 21.36
C ALA A 72 28.17 5.61 21.86
N VAL A 73 26.99 5.01 21.68
CA VAL A 73 25.71 5.59 22.14
C VAL A 73 25.74 5.85 23.65
N GLU A 74 26.45 5.03 24.42
CA GLU A 74 26.63 5.17 25.87
C GLU A 74 27.32 6.48 26.29
N ALA A 75 28.04 7.15 25.39
CA ALA A 75 28.59 8.48 25.67
C ALA A 75 27.48 9.48 25.97
N LEU A 76 26.33 9.39 25.27
CA LEU A 76 25.15 10.21 25.54
C LEU A 76 24.61 10.02 26.96
N TYR A 77 24.79 8.83 27.53
CA TYR A 77 24.30 8.42 28.86
C TYR A 77 25.18 8.86 30.02
N LYS A 78 26.40 9.30 29.71
CA LYS A 78 27.43 9.61 30.72
C LYS A 78 27.84 11.07 30.69
N GLU A 79 27.83 11.67 29.50
CA GLU A 79 28.37 12.99 29.25
C GLU A 79 27.31 14.04 29.04
N SER A 80 27.71 15.30 29.20
CA SER A 80 26.87 16.46 28.91
C SER A 80 26.38 16.43 27.45
N PHE A 81 25.07 16.60 27.25
CA PHE A 81 24.49 16.81 25.92
C PHE A 81 24.61 18.28 25.47
N LYS A 82 24.80 19.20 26.44
CA LYS A 82 24.88 20.64 26.23
C LYS A 82 25.89 21.08 25.15
N PRO A 83 27.16 20.59 25.13
CA PRO A 83 28.11 20.97 24.08
C PRO A 83 27.84 20.28 22.74
N ARG A 84 27.13 19.14 22.74
CA ARG A 84 26.85 18.35 21.54
C ARG A 84 25.87 19.07 20.63
N LYS A 85 24.84 19.71 21.21
CA LYS A 85 23.71 20.42 20.55
C LYS A 85 22.83 19.55 19.66
N GLU A 86 23.39 18.59 18.92
CA GLU A 86 22.65 17.64 18.12
C GLU A 86 23.29 16.24 18.15
N VAL A 87 22.49 15.22 17.85
CA VAL A 87 22.96 13.88 17.54
C VAL A 87 22.01 13.21 16.56
N ILE A 88 22.53 12.36 15.67
CA ILE A 88 21.73 11.46 14.83
C ILE A 88 22.02 10.03 15.28
N LEU A 89 20.95 9.27 15.51
CA LEU A 89 20.98 7.89 15.96
C LEU A 89 20.51 6.99 14.82
N ASP A 90 21.21 5.88 14.62
CA ASP A 90 20.77 4.79 13.74
C ASP A 90 20.23 3.64 14.61
N LEU A 91 18.96 3.29 14.42
CA LEU A 91 18.33 2.13 15.06
C LEU A 91 18.84 0.79 14.48
N GLY A 92 19.54 0.85 13.34
CA GLY A 92 20.16 -0.28 12.64
C GLY A 92 19.27 -0.90 11.55
N ASP A 93 17.98 -0.59 11.56
CA ASP A 93 16.95 -1.08 10.64
C ASP A 93 15.74 -0.11 10.70
N HIS A 94 14.76 -0.29 9.82
CA HIS A 94 13.48 0.42 9.84
C HIS A 94 12.57 -0.12 10.96
N TYR A 95 11.89 0.75 11.69
CA TYR A 95 10.93 0.33 12.71
C TYR A 95 9.71 1.26 12.79
N THR A 96 8.56 0.65 13.07
CA THR A 96 7.27 1.31 13.29
C THR A 96 6.87 1.21 14.75
N GLY A 97 6.63 2.35 15.43
CA GLY A 97 6.42 2.34 16.87
C GLY A 97 6.53 3.70 17.55
N TYR A 98 7.01 3.71 18.80
CA TYR A 98 7.00 4.89 19.66
C TYR A 98 8.38 5.16 20.24
N PHE A 99 8.83 6.40 20.13
CA PHE A 99 10.12 6.84 20.64
C PHE A 99 10.02 7.32 22.09
N THR A 100 10.95 6.89 22.93
CA THR A 100 11.11 7.36 24.31
C THR A 100 12.57 7.72 24.57
N MET A 101 12.79 8.85 25.23
CA MET A 101 14.08 9.19 25.82
C MET A 101 13.93 9.65 27.27
N LYS A 102 14.89 9.31 28.12
CA LYS A 102 15.00 9.82 29.48
C LYS A 102 16.05 10.92 29.51
N VAL A 103 15.71 12.09 30.04
CA VAL A 103 16.66 13.20 30.22
C VAL A 103 16.97 13.33 31.70
N GLY A 104 18.26 13.34 32.04
CA GLY A 104 18.77 13.45 33.41
C GLY A 104 19.47 14.78 33.66
N HIS A 105 19.49 15.21 34.93
CA HIS A 105 20.23 16.40 35.34
C HIS A 105 21.70 16.07 35.60
N MET A 106 22.58 17.06 35.42
CA MET A 106 23.99 17.00 35.80
C MET A 106 24.41 18.27 36.53
N GLY A 107 25.03 18.09 37.70
CA GLY A 107 25.58 19.21 38.48
C GLY A 107 24.49 20.10 39.08
N LEU A 108 24.38 21.34 38.62
CA LEU A 108 23.47 22.33 39.19
C LEU A 108 22.00 21.93 39.01
N PRO A 109 21.11 22.35 39.92
CA PRO A 109 19.67 22.17 39.75
C PRO A 109 19.15 22.81 38.46
N ALA A 110 18.19 22.15 37.81
CA ALA A 110 17.53 22.70 36.64
C ALA A 110 16.75 23.98 36.99
N ASP A 111 17.14 25.11 36.41
CA ASP A 111 16.55 26.43 36.64
C ASP A 111 15.66 26.94 35.48
N ALA A 112 15.61 26.19 34.37
CA ALA A 112 14.75 26.47 33.23
C ALA A 112 14.44 25.20 32.41
N PRO A 113 13.41 25.20 31.55
CA PRO A 113 13.12 24.08 30.66
C PRO A 113 14.20 23.82 29.60
N LEU A 114 14.25 22.58 29.09
CA LEU A 114 14.96 22.24 27.85
C LEU A 114 13.95 22.20 26.70
N ARG A 115 14.38 22.64 25.51
CA ARG A 115 13.56 22.52 24.29
C ARG A 115 14.33 21.72 23.25
N PHE A 116 13.71 20.67 22.72
CA PHE A 116 14.30 19.85 21.67
C PHE A 116 13.44 19.87 20.40
N LYS A 117 14.09 19.73 19.24
CA LYS A 117 13.46 19.26 18.01
C LYS A 117 13.88 17.82 17.80
N LEU A 118 12.91 16.94 17.60
CA LEU A 118 13.10 15.56 17.22
C LEU A 118 12.69 15.43 15.76
N THR A 119 13.51 14.79 14.92
CA THR A 119 13.15 14.47 13.53
C THR A 119 13.39 12.98 13.31
N PHE A 120 12.40 12.29 12.77
CA PHE A 120 12.43 10.84 12.53
C PHE A 120 12.39 10.59 11.04
N ALA A 121 13.26 9.71 10.55
CA ALA A 121 13.45 9.51 9.13
C ALA A 121 13.56 8.03 8.76
N GLU A 122 12.89 7.62 7.69
CA GLU A 122 13.07 6.32 7.06
C GLU A 122 14.36 6.33 6.22
N VAL A 123 14.62 7.42 5.49
CA VAL A 123 15.82 7.59 4.65
C VAL A 123 16.62 8.86 5.00
N PRO A 124 17.93 8.90 4.72
CA PRO A 124 18.80 10.02 5.11
C PRO A 124 18.31 11.39 4.63
N ALA A 125 17.71 11.49 3.44
CA ALA A 125 17.29 12.76 2.88
C ALA A 125 16.17 13.45 3.67
N GLU A 126 15.37 12.71 4.45
CA GLU A 126 14.33 13.29 5.33
C GLU A 126 14.94 14.11 6.48
N LEU A 127 16.19 13.83 6.90
CA LEU A 127 16.88 14.64 7.92
C LEU A 127 17.61 15.86 7.36
N ASN A 128 17.82 15.90 6.04
CA ASN A 128 18.69 16.88 5.39
C ASN A 128 17.97 17.79 4.41
N THR A 129 16.72 17.49 4.06
CA THR A 129 15.86 18.33 3.22
C THR A 129 15.03 19.24 4.12
N PRO A 130 15.11 20.58 3.96
CA PRO A 130 14.25 21.48 4.71
C PRO A 130 12.78 21.19 4.44
N PHE A 131 12.00 21.00 5.51
CA PHE A 131 10.57 20.80 5.39
C PHE A 131 9.81 22.10 5.11
N GLU A 132 10.45 23.25 5.36
CA GLU A 132 9.86 24.58 5.15
C GLU A 132 10.64 25.41 4.12
N PRO A 133 9.95 26.18 3.26
CA PRO A 133 8.49 26.20 3.08
C PRO A 133 7.99 24.88 2.48
N TYR A 134 6.93 24.32 3.05
CA TYR A 134 6.37 23.07 2.56
C TYR A 134 5.69 23.23 1.19
N THR A 135 6.01 22.33 0.26
CA THR A 135 5.59 22.40 -1.15
C THR A 135 4.75 21.21 -1.62
N GLY A 136 4.59 20.19 -0.78
CA GLY A 136 3.87 18.97 -1.16
C GLY A 136 2.35 19.15 -1.20
N SER A 137 1.66 18.27 -1.92
CA SER A 137 0.20 18.27 -2.07
C SER A 137 -0.53 17.60 -0.90
N LEU A 138 0.12 16.67 -0.20
CA LEU A 138 -0.42 16.04 1.01
C LEU A 138 -0.20 16.92 2.25
N SER A 139 -0.77 16.55 3.39
CA SER A 139 -0.56 17.29 4.63
C SER A 139 0.90 17.22 5.10
N ARG A 140 1.50 18.39 5.37
CA ARG A 140 2.82 18.54 6.03
C ARG A 140 2.94 17.76 7.34
N ALA A 141 1.82 17.51 8.02
CA ALA A 141 1.78 16.78 9.29
C ALA A 141 2.23 15.31 9.17
N TRP A 142 2.30 14.75 7.95
CA TRP A 142 2.84 13.40 7.74
C TRP A 142 4.35 13.31 7.92
N LEU A 143 5.09 14.39 7.70
CA LEU A 143 6.51 14.41 8.05
C LEU A 143 6.64 14.31 9.58
N GLN A 144 7.63 13.54 10.05
CA GLN A 144 7.77 13.16 11.44
C GLN A 144 8.79 14.06 12.16
N ASP A 145 8.40 15.29 12.48
CA ASP A 145 9.16 16.18 13.36
C ASP A 145 8.32 16.72 14.53
N GLU A 146 8.91 16.69 15.72
CA GLU A 146 8.25 17.07 16.97
C GLU A 146 9.10 18.10 17.72
N VAL A 147 8.47 19.16 18.24
CA VAL A 147 9.15 20.12 19.12
C VAL A 147 8.63 19.97 20.53
N ILE A 148 9.48 19.45 21.41
CA ILE A 148 9.13 19.12 22.78
C ILE A 148 9.78 20.10 23.76
N THR A 149 9.07 20.42 24.85
CA THR A 149 9.60 21.20 25.96
C THR A 149 9.57 20.37 27.23
N VAL A 150 10.75 20.12 27.80
CA VAL A 150 10.95 19.34 29.03
C VAL A 150 10.99 20.31 30.21
N MET A 151 9.92 20.33 30.99
CA MET A 151 9.71 21.34 32.03
C MET A 151 10.52 21.11 33.32
N ARG A 152 10.90 19.86 33.61
CA ARG A 152 11.60 19.45 34.83
C ARG A 152 12.57 18.32 34.49
N LEU A 153 13.57 18.10 35.36
CA LEU A 153 14.51 16.99 35.24
C LEU A 153 14.67 16.26 36.58
N PRO A 154 14.87 14.93 36.57
CA PRO A 154 14.83 14.05 35.40
C PRO A 154 13.39 13.88 34.86
N GLU A 155 13.25 13.59 33.57
CA GLU A 155 11.96 13.38 32.92
C GLU A 155 12.07 12.28 31.85
N VAL A 156 11.01 11.49 31.69
CA VAL A 156 10.88 10.51 30.61
C VAL A 156 9.94 11.11 29.56
N VAL A 157 10.46 11.36 28.37
CA VAL A 157 9.71 11.91 27.26
C VAL A 157 9.37 10.80 26.29
N THR A 158 8.08 10.56 26.07
CA THR A 158 7.56 9.63 25.05
C THR A 158 6.83 10.44 23.99
N VAL A 159 7.15 10.23 22.72
CA VAL A 159 6.38 10.77 21.60
C VAL A 159 5.10 9.96 21.46
N GLU A 160 3.94 10.61 21.59
CA GLU A 160 2.63 9.95 21.54
C GLU A 160 2.28 9.44 20.14
N ARG A 161 2.72 10.16 19.10
CA ARG A 161 2.56 9.76 17.71
C ARG A 161 3.28 8.43 17.44
N ARG A 162 2.63 7.52 16.72
CA ARG A 162 3.29 6.35 16.13
C ARG A 162 4.13 6.81 14.92
N LEU A 163 5.39 6.43 14.93
CA LEU A 163 6.44 6.84 14.00
C LEU A 163 6.86 5.63 13.16
N ALA A 164 7.30 5.85 11.93
CA ALA A 164 8.08 4.89 11.15
C ALA A 164 9.44 5.51 10.80
N CYS A 165 10.54 4.88 11.20
CA CYS A 165 11.87 5.43 10.99
C CYS A 165 12.98 4.39 11.20
N ARG A 166 14.14 4.66 10.61
CA ARG A 166 15.44 4.09 10.99
C ARG A 166 16.29 5.09 11.77
N TYR A 167 16.24 6.36 11.37
CA TYR A 167 17.10 7.40 11.94
C TYR A 167 16.31 8.34 12.85
N VAL A 168 16.93 8.75 13.95
CA VAL A 168 16.39 9.73 14.89
C VAL A 168 17.39 10.86 15.09
N LYS A 169 17.01 12.09 14.71
CA LYS A 169 17.76 13.30 14.99
C LYS A 169 17.21 13.98 16.24
N ILE A 170 18.08 14.28 17.20
CA ILE A 170 17.76 15.03 18.41
C ILE A 170 18.54 16.34 18.39
N GLU A 171 17.86 17.47 18.35
CA GLU A 171 18.45 18.81 18.32
C GLU A 171 18.01 19.61 19.54
N LEU A 172 18.96 20.23 20.23
CA LEU A 172 18.72 21.11 21.36
C LEU A 172 18.49 22.55 20.87
N LEU A 173 17.27 23.04 21.05
CA LEU A 173 16.85 24.38 20.62
C LEU A 173 17.04 25.44 21.71
N ALA A 174 16.81 25.08 22.98
CA ALA A 174 16.93 26.01 24.10
C ALA A 174 17.38 25.29 25.38
N GLN A 175 18.22 25.97 26.16
CA GLN A 175 18.83 25.49 27.40
C GLN A 175 19.17 26.66 28.34
N SER A 176 19.50 26.35 29.60
CA SER A 176 19.98 27.33 30.61
C SER A 176 21.38 26.96 31.12
N TYR A 177 21.82 27.50 32.27
CA TYR A 177 23.17 27.40 32.80
C TYR A 177 23.53 26.02 33.36
N TYR A 178 22.57 25.28 33.89
CA TYR A 178 22.80 23.91 34.38
C TYR A 178 23.19 22.95 33.25
N ASP A 179 23.62 21.76 33.63
CA ASP A 179 24.05 20.72 32.72
C ASP A 179 23.10 19.53 32.74
N PHE A 180 23.05 18.77 31.65
CA PHE A 180 22.13 17.64 31.50
C PHE A 180 22.68 16.63 30.50
N ARG A 181 22.13 15.42 30.56
CA ARG A 181 22.44 14.33 29.64
C ARG A 181 21.18 13.58 29.25
N ILE A 182 21.27 12.82 28.18
CA ILE A 182 20.31 11.74 27.96
C ILE A 182 20.71 10.60 28.90
N GLU A 183 19.77 9.85 29.48
CA GLU A 183 20.10 8.72 30.36
C GLU A 183 19.69 7.37 29.75
N ASP A 184 18.70 7.40 28.88
CA ASP A 184 18.25 6.23 28.15
C ASP A 184 17.50 6.65 26.88
N ILE A 185 17.60 5.83 25.84
CA ILE A 185 16.80 5.95 24.62
C ILE A 185 16.24 4.58 24.29
N SER A 186 14.99 4.52 23.87
CA SER A 186 14.38 3.30 23.34
C SER A 186 13.32 3.61 22.30
N PHE A 187 13.16 2.69 21.36
CA PHE A 187 12.06 2.69 20.42
C PHE A 187 11.21 1.43 20.63
N ARG A 188 9.95 1.61 21.00
CA ARG A 188 9.00 0.52 21.20
C ARG A 188 8.33 0.19 19.87
N ALA A 189 8.92 -0.74 19.12
CA ALA A 189 8.42 -1.17 17.81
C ALA A 189 7.22 -2.12 17.94
N VAL A 190 6.28 -2.03 17.00
CA VAL A 190 5.01 -2.77 17.00
C VAL A 190 4.67 -3.33 15.60
N THR A 191 4.13 -4.55 15.58
CA THR A 191 3.64 -5.22 14.36
C THR A 191 2.66 -6.34 14.74
N SER A 192 1.71 -6.67 13.90
CA SER A 192 0.91 -7.90 14.04
C SER A 192 1.59 -9.11 13.40
N ALA A 193 2.59 -8.92 12.53
CA ALA A 193 3.26 -10.01 11.83
C ALA A 193 3.91 -10.97 12.81
N SER A 194 3.42 -12.21 12.81
CA SER A 194 3.76 -13.24 13.79
C SER A 194 4.13 -14.54 13.09
N GLY A 195 4.94 -15.34 13.78
CA GLY A 195 5.51 -16.57 13.22
C GLY A 195 6.82 -16.31 12.48
N THR A 196 7.40 -17.39 11.94
CA THR A 196 8.65 -17.36 11.20
C THR A 196 8.39 -17.85 9.79
N PRO A 197 8.50 -16.99 8.76
CA PRO A 197 8.40 -17.42 7.37
C PRO A 197 9.37 -18.56 7.06
N ALA A 198 8.99 -19.46 6.16
CA ALA A 198 9.83 -20.58 5.77
C ALA A 198 11.17 -20.09 5.20
N ALA A 199 12.26 -20.77 5.55
CA ALA A 199 13.56 -20.47 4.97
C ALA A 199 13.56 -20.83 3.47
N LEU A 200 14.14 -19.96 2.65
CA LEU A 200 14.41 -20.27 1.24
C LEU A 200 15.43 -21.40 1.12
N ALA A 201 15.45 -22.04 -0.05
CA ALA A 201 16.38 -23.13 -0.29
C ALA A 201 17.83 -22.66 -0.18
N PRO A 202 18.78 -23.48 0.34
CA PRO A 202 20.16 -23.04 0.55
C PRO A 202 20.85 -22.50 -0.70
N GLN A 203 20.52 -23.06 -1.86
CA GLN A 203 21.06 -22.67 -3.18
C GLN A 203 20.46 -21.39 -3.77
N THR A 204 19.44 -20.80 -3.13
CA THR A 204 18.82 -19.56 -3.62
C THR A 204 19.85 -18.45 -3.71
N ASP A 205 19.84 -17.74 -4.84
CA ASP A 205 20.68 -16.57 -5.11
C ASP A 205 20.64 -15.57 -3.95
N GLU A 206 21.81 -15.14 -3.47
CA GLU A 206 21.91 -14.25 -2.30
C GLU A 206 21.18 -12.92 -2.50
N ARG A 207 21.14 -12.41 -3.74
CA ARG A 207 20.38 -11.19 -4.04
C ARG A 207 18.89 -11.44 -3.94
N ILE A 208 18.40 -12.59 -4.38
CA ILE A 208 16.99 -12.97 -4.20
C ILE A 208 16.67 -13.18 -2.71
N LYS A 209 17.55 -13.84 -1.94
CA LYS A 209 17.38 -13.97 -0.49
C LYS A 209 17.25 -12.60 0.18
N LYS A 210 18.09 -11.64 -0.20
CA LYS A 210 18.04 -10.28 0.35
C LYS A 210 16.77 -9.52 -0.08
N ILE A 211 16.32 -9.70 -1.32
CA ILE A 211 15.03 -9.15 -1.79
C ILE A 211 13.88 -9.72 -0.96
N ASN A 212 13.86 -11.03 -0.71
CA ASN A 212 12.85 -11.66 0.12
C ASN A 212 12.89 -11.15 1.57
N GLU A 213 14.08 -11.02 2.17
CA GLU A 213 14.26 -10.49 3.52
C GLU A 213 13.68 -9.07 3.67
N ILE A 214 14.02 -8.16 2.75
CA ILE A 214 13.51 -6.77 2.76
C ILE A 214 12.01 -6.75 2.46
N GLY A 215 11.53 -7.62 1.57
CA GLY A 215 10.10 -7.77 1.31
C GLY A 215 9.33 -8.21 2.56
N LEU A 216 9.83 -9.23 3.28
CA LEU A 216 9.24 -9.68 4.54
C LEU A 216 9.24 -8.57 5.59
N LYS A 217 10.35 -7.82 5.71
CA LYS A 217 10.45 -6.66 6.59
C LYS A 217 9.41 -5.59 6.25
N THR A 218 9.28 -5.25 4.97
CA THR A 218 8.29 -4.28 4.47
C THR A 218 6.87 -4.71 4.85
N LEU A 219 6.52 -5.96 4.58
CA LEU A 219 5.21 -6.52 4.93
C LEU A 219 4.98 -6.48 6.45
N ALA A 220 5.96 -6.86 7.26
CA ALA A 220 5.81 -6.86 8.71
C ALA A 220 5.57 -5.46 9.30
N GLU A 221 6.26 -4.45 8.81
CA GLU A 221 6.07 -3.06 9.26
C GLU A 221 4.68 -2.51 8.88
N CYS A 222 4.12 -2.96 7.76
CA CYS A 222 2.78 -2.60 7.25
C CYS A 222 1.65 -3.42 7.89
N MET A 223 1.94 -4.63 8.40
CA MET A 223 1.00 -5.47 9.14
C MET A 223 0.78 -4.95 10.56
N GLN A 224 -0.33 -4.26 10.77
CA GLN A 224 -0.74 -3.67 12.04
C GLN A 224 -2.12 -4.23 12.45
N THR A 225 -3.00 -3.40 13.01
CA THR A 225 -4.38 -3.83 13.29
C THR A 225 -5.25 -3.92 12.04
N VAL A 226 -4.78 -3.34 10.93
CA VAL A 226 -5.17 -3.62 9.55
C VAL A 226 -3.89 -3.81 8.71
N TYR A 227 -4.04 -4.19 7.45
CA TYR A 227 -3.00 -3.96 6.46
C TYR A 227 -2.94 -2.46 6.16
N GLU A 228 -1.85 -1.81 6.57
CA GLU A 228 -1.59 -0.42 6.24
C GLU A 228 -0.79 -0.33 4.94
N ASP A 229 -1.16 0.57 4.04
CA ASP A 229 -0.38 0.87 2.83
C ASP A 229 1.08 1.26 3.17
N GLY A 230 1.27 2.13 4.16
CA GLY A 230 2.57 2.49 4.70
C GLY A 230 2.48 3.02 6.13
N PRO A 231 3.45 2.68 7.02
CA PRO A 231 3.35 2.98 8.44
C PRO A 231 3.71 4.43 8.80
N LYS A 232 4.49 5.13 7.96
CA LYS A 232 4.64 6.59 8.07
C LYS A 232 3.34 7.29 7.64
N ARG A 233 2.85 6.84 6.49
CA ARG A 233 1.74 7.39 5.73
C ARG A 233 1.29 6.34 4.70
N ASP A 234 0.00 6.13 4.46
CA ASP A 234 -1.14 6.81 5.07
C ASP A 234 -1.65 6.18 6.39
N GLN A 235 -1.01 5.10 6.85
CA GLN A 235 -1.46 4.29 7.99
C GLN A 235 -2.89 3.76 7.78
N ARG A 236 -3.23 3.35 6.55
CA ARG A 236 -4.62 3.09 6.19
C ARG A 236 -4.81 1.85 5.33
N LEU A 237 -5.99 1.24 5.47
CA LEU A 237 -6.40 0.11 4.65
C LEU A 237 -6.88 0.59 3.28
N TRP A 238 -6.14 0.22 2.24
CA TRP A 238 -6.50 0.42 0.83
C TRP A 238 -6.72 -0.93 0.16
N ILE A 239 -7.74 -1.05 -0.70
CA ILE A 239 -8.09 -2.35 -1.30
C ILE A 239 -7.00 -2.86 -2.27
N GLY A 240 -6.38 -1.97 -3.05
CA GLY A 240 -5.30 -2.34 -3.97
C GLY A 240 -4.09 -2.93 -3.24
N ASP A 241 -3.70 -2.30 -2.15
CA ASP A 241 -2.61 -2.71 -1.27
C ASP A 241 -2.95 -4.01 -0.52
N LEU A 242 -4.16 -4.09 0.06
CA LEU A 242 -4.69 -5.29 0.72
C LEU A 242 -4.53 -6.54 -0.16
N TYR A 243 -4.88 -6.44 -1.44
CA TYR A 243 -4.78 -7.59 -2.34
C TYR A 243 -3.33 -8.12 -2.41
N LEU A 244 -2.37 -7.22 -2.61
CA LEU A 244 -0.96 -7.57 -2.75
C LEU A 244 -0.33 -8.03 -1.43
N GLU A 245 -0.70 -7.39 -0.32
CA GLU A 245 -0.28 -7.78 1.02
C GLU A 245 -0.84 -9.14 1.42
N ALA A 246 -2.10 -9.44 1.08
CA ALA A 246 -2.71 -10.73 1.35
C ALA A 246 -1.99 -11.86 0.60
N LEU A 247 -1.60 -11.63 -0.66
CA LEU A 247 -0.79 -12.58 -1.43
C LEU A 247 0.58 -12.80 -0.79
N ALA A 248 1.28 -11.74 -0.39
CA ALA A 248 2.58 -11.85 0.26
C ALA A 248 2.48 -12.55 1.62
N ASN A 249 1.47 -12.23 2.43
CA ASN A 249 1.21 -12.86 3.73
C ASN A 249 0.92 -14.36 3.60
N ALA A 250 0.14 -14.77 2.60
CA ALA A 250 -0.20 -16.18 2.38
C ALA A 250 1.00 -17.08 2.01
N TYR A 251 2.12 -16.47 1.62
CA TYR A 251 3.38 -17.18 1.32
C TYR A 251 4.50 -16.79 2.31
N SER A 252 4.15 -16.24 3.47
CA SER A 252 5.10 -15.83 4.50
C SER A 252 4.60 -16.08 5.93
N TYR A 253 3.96 -15.09 6.55
CA TYR A 253 3.52 -15.12 7.95
C TYR A 253 2.24 -15.93 8.16
N ASN A 254 1.43 -16.13 7.12
CA ASN A 254 0.17 -16.89 7.15
C ASN A 254 -0.81 -16.40 8.22
N ASN A 255 -0.80 -15.09 8.53
CA ASN A 255 -1.70 -14.49 9.53
C ASN A 255 -3.03 -14.12 8.88
N HIS A 256 -3.81 -15.12 8.46
CA HIS A 256 -5.02 -14.90 7.65
C HIS A 256 -6.19 -14.24 8.39
N GLU A 257 -6.17 -14.18 9.72
CA GLU A 257 -7.16 -13.41 10.50
C GLU A 257 -7.08 -11.91 10.19
N LEU A 258 -5.88 -11.37 9.91
CA LEU A 258 -5.74 -9.97 9.49
C LEU A 258 -6.40 -9.73 8.11
N THR A 259 -6.21 -10.64 7.15
CA THR A 259 -6.89 -10.60 5.85
C THR A 259 -8.41 -10.65 6.02
N LYS A 260 -8.91 -11.57 6.85
CA LYS A 260 -10.33 -11.69 7.19
C LYS A 260 -10.88 -10.39 7.77
N ARG A 261 -10.20 -9.80 8.76
CA ARG A 261 -10.58 -8.51 9.35
C ARG A 261 -10.73 -7.43 8.28
N CYS A 262 -9.73 -7.27 7.43
CA CYS A 262 -9.71 -6.23 6.41
C CYS A 262 -10.86 -6.41 5.40
N LEU A 263 -11.14 -7.63 4.97
CA LEU A 263 -12.26 -7.94 4.07
C LEU A 263 -13.62 -7.57 4.69
N TYR A 264 -13.86 -7.94 5.95
CA TYR A 264 -15.10 -7.56 6.64
C TYR A 264 -15.21 -6.05 6.89
N LEU A 265 -14.11 -5.37 7.24
CA LEU A 265 -14.12 -3.91 7.44
C LEU A 265 -14.55 -3.18 6.16
N LEU A 266 -13.96 -3.54 5.03
CA LEU A 266 -14.28 -2.94 3.73
C LEU A 266 -15.74 -3.20 3.34
N ALA A 267 -16.21 -4.43 3.51
CA ALA A 267 -17.61 -4.80 3.24
C ALA A 267 -18.61 -4.03 4.12
N ALA A 268 -18.33 -3.93 5.43
CA ALA A 268 -19.22 -3.26 6.37
C ALA A 268 -19.30 -1.75 6.14
N LEU A 269 -18.26 -1.17 5.55
CA LEU A 269 -18.14 0.24 5.30
C LEU A 269 -18.45 0.64 3.86
N ALA A 270 -18.97 -0.27 3.02
CA ALA A 270 -19.49 0.06 1.67
C ALA A 270 -20.48 1.25 1.71
N ASP A 271 -20.66 1.97 0.61
CA ASP A 271 -21.63 3.07 0.58
C ASP A 271 -23.09 2.57 0.65
N GLU A 272 -24.05 3.51 0.61
CA GLU A 272 -25.48 3.18 0.71
C GLU A 272 -26.00 2.36 -0.47
N GLU A 273 -25.34 2.41 -1.62
CA GLU A 273 -25.68 1.61 -2.80
C GLU A 273 -25.04 0.22 -2.75
N GLY A 274 -23.96 0.06 -1.99
CA GLY A 274 -23.19 -1.18 -1.81
C GLY A 274 -21.83 -1.15 -2.51
N PHE A 275 -21.45 -0.01 -3.10
CA PHE A 275 -20.16 0.15 -3.75
C PHE A 275 -19.05 0.37 -2.71
N LEU A 276 -17.92 -0.29 -2.91
CA LEU A 276 -16.82 -0.21 -1.96
C LEU A 276 -16.10 1.12 -2.08
N HIS A 277 -15.75 1.71 -0.93
CA HIS A 277 -14.76 2.79 -0.88
C HIS A 277 -13.38 2.22 -1.18
N ALA A 278 -12.51 3.03 -1.80
CA ALA A 278 -11.13 2.63 -2.09
C ALA A 278 -10.32 2.37 -0.81
N THR A 279 -10.69 3.07 0.27
CA THR A 279 -9.99 3.06 1.55
C THR A 279 -10.94 3.32 2.72
N VAL A 280 -10.57 2.79 3.89
CA VAL A 280 -11.33 2.93 5.14
C VAL A 280 -10.39 3.24 6.32
N TYR A 281 -10.90 3.98 7.29
CA TYR A 281 -10.26 4.23 8.57
C TYR A 281 -10.71 3.17 9.58
N GLU A 282 -9.80 2.72 10.46
CA GLU A 282 -10.20 1.88 11.61
C GLU A 282 -10.28 2.69 12.93
N LEU A 283 -9.59 3.84 13.01
CA LEU A 283 -9.50 4.68 14.19
C LEU A 283 -10.09 6.08 13.95
N PRO A 284 -10.65 6.73 14.99
CA PRO A 284 -10.89 6.20 16.35
C PRO A 284 -12.03 5.16 16.41
N LYS A 285 -12.77 5.01 15.31
CA LYS A 285 -13.75 3.96 15.06
C LYS A 285 -13.77 3.66 13.55
N PRO A 286 -14.22 2.48 13.12
CA PRO A 286 -14.31 2.16 11.70
C PRO A 286 -15.23 3.10 10.93
N GLU A 287 -14.70 3.78 9.91
CA GLU A 287 -15.45 4.71 9.05
C GLU A 287 -14.88 4.69 7.61
N PRO A 288 -15.73 4.87 6.58
CA PRO A 288 -15.24 5.00 5.22
C PRO A 288 -14.58 6.37 4.99
N GLN A 289 -13.68 6.43 4.01
CA GLN A 289 -13.37 7.71 3.39
C GLN A 289 -14.45 8.04 2.36
N THR A 290 -15.49 8.75 2.81
CA THR A 290 -16.64 9.10 1.98
C THR A 290 -16.20 9.78 0.67
N ASN A 291 -16.86 9.39 -0.43
CA ASN A 291 -16.60 9.87 -1.80
C ASN A 291 -15.23 9.49 -2.40
N GLN A 292 -14.41 8.67 -1.73
CA GLN A 292 -13.19 8.12 -2.33
C GLN A 292 -13.45 6.71 -2.84
N HIS A 293 -13.68 6.58 -4.15
CA HIS A 293 -13.94 5.31 -4.78
C HIS A 293 -13.05 5.10 -6.00
N THR A 294 -12.62 3.85 -6.18
CA THR A 294 -11.82 3.42 -7.30
C THR A 294 -12.44 2.17 -7.91
N MET A 295 -12.78 2.25 -9.20
CA MET A 295 -13.42 1.13 -9.90
C MET A 295 -12.46 -0.05 -10.02
N ASP A 296 -11.18 0.22 -10.22
CA ASP A 296 -10.16 -0.83 -10.28
C ASP A 296 -9.98 -1.52 -8.93
N TYR A 297 -9.98 -0.79 -7.81
CA TYR A 297 -9.82 -1.48 -6.52
C TYR A 297 -11.07 -2.23 -6.09
N SER A 298 -12.27 -1.71 -6.33
CA SER A 298 -13.50 -2.44 -5.98
C SER A 298 -13.59 -3.81 -6.68
N LEU A 299 -13.07 -3.90 -7.91
CA LEU A 299 -12.94 -5.17 -8.65
C LEU A 299 -11.90 -6.12 -8.02
N LEU A 300 -10.78 -5.59 -7.50
CA LEU A 300 -9.75 -6.39 -6.83
C LEU A 300 -10.22 -6.99 -5.50
N TYR A 301 -11.23 -6.41 -4.84
CA TYR A 301 -11.81 -6.98 -3.63
C TYR A 301 -12.30 -8.43 -3.84
N GLY A 302 -12.98 -8.69 -4.96
CA GLY A 302 -13.45 -10.05 -5.28
C GLY A 302 -12.31 -11.03 -5.54
N VAL A 303 -11.22 -10.54 -6.14
CA VAL A 303 -10.01 -11.34 -6.38
C VAL A 303 -9.29 -11.63 -5.06
N ALA A 304 -9.18 -10.66 -4.16
CA ALA A 304 -8.63 -10.86 -2.82
C ALA A 304 -9.44 -11.88 -2.01
N LEU A 305 -10.78 -11.84 -2.10
CA LEU A 305 -11.64 -12.82 -1.44
C LEU A 305 -11.47 -14.24 -2.01
N LEU A 306 -11.30 -14.38 -3.33
CA LEU A 306 -10.99 -15.66 -3.97
C LEU A 306 -9.67 -16.24 -3.46
N GLU A 307 -8.60 -15.45 -3.47
CA GLU A 307 -7.28 -15.93 -3.04
C GLU A 307 -7.28 -16.23 -1.53
N TYR A 308 -7.95 -15.41 -0.71
CA TYR A 308 -8.19 -15.73 0.70
C TYR A 308 -8.89 -17.09 0.86
N PHE A 309 -9.90 -17.40 0.03
CA PHE A 309 -10.60 -18.68 0.11
C PHE A 309 -9.69 -19.85 -0.27
N LYS A 310 -8.87 -19.71 -1.31
CA LYS A 310 -7.92 -20.75 -1.74
C LYS A 310 -6.90 -21.09 -0.65
N GLU A 311 -6.43 -20.08 0.06
CA GLU A 311 -5.40 -20.25 1.08
C GLU A 311 -5.97 -20.77 2.42
N THR A 312 -7.21 -20.41 2.77
CA THR A 312 -7.78 -20.73 4.09
C THR A 312 -8.86 -21.81 4.11
N GLY A 313 -9.59 -21.99 3.00
CA GLY A 313 -10.81 -22.79 2.96
C GLY A 313 -11.95 -22.24 3.84
N ASP A 314 -11.89 -21.00 4.33
CA ASP A 314 -12.94 -20.39 5.18
C ASP A 314 -14.19 -20.05 4.35
N ARG A 315 -15.02 -21.08 4.14
CA ARG A 315 -16.24 -20.98 3.37
C ARG A 315 -17.26 -20.04 4.02
N THR A 316 -17.33 -20.02 5.36
CA THR A 316 -18.27 -19.17 6.09
C THR A 316 -18.05 -17.70 5.76
N THR A 317 -16.80 -17.23 5.86
CA THR A 317 -16.47 -15.83 5.57
C THR A 317 -16.79 -15.47 4.13
N VAL A 318 -16.43 -16.36 3.21
CA VAL A 318 -16.55 -16.08 1.78
C VAL A 318 -18.02 -16.13 1.32
N GLU A 319 -18.85 -16.99 1.89
CA GLU A 319 -20.30 -17.00 1.64
C GLU A 319 -21.00 -15.75 2.16
N GLU A 320 -20.59 -15.24 3.32
CA GLU A 320 -21.14 -14.00 3.87
C GLU A 320 -20.77 -12.77 3.05
N LEU A 321 -19.56 -12.75 2.48
CA LEU A 321 -19.04 -11.63 1.69
C LEU A 321 -19.31 -11.74 0.19
N TRP A 322 -19.80 -12.90 -0.29
CA TRP A 322 -20.18 -13.12 -1.69
C TRP A 322 -21.13 -12.05 -2.27
N PRO A 323 -22.18 -11.59 -1.56
CA PRO A 323 -23.07 -10.54 -2.08
C PRO A 323 -22.34 -9.24 -2.44
N VAL A 324 -21.26 -8.91 -1.72
CA VAL A 324 -20.44 -7.72 -1.99
C VAL A 324 -19.71 -7.85 -3.32
N VAL A 325 -19.09 -9.01 -3.57
CA VAL A 325 -18.38 -9.31 -4.82
C VAL A 325 -19.33 -9.24 -6.01
N LYS A 326 -20.48 -9.91 -5.90
CA LYS A 326 -21.51 -9.88 -6.94
C LYS A 326 -21.94 -8.45 -7.25
N TYR A 327 -22.16 -7.63 -6.21
CA TYR A 327 -22.52 -6.22 -6.41
C TYR A 327 -21.45 -5.45 -7.19
N GLN A 328 -20.16 -5.54 -6.80
CA GLN A 328 -19.10 -4.78 -7.48
C GLN A 328 -19.03 -5.15 -8.98
N ILE A 329 -19.18 -6.44 -9.30
CA ILE A 329 -19.20 -6.92 -10.69
C ILE A 329 -20.42 -6.40 -11.45
N GLU A 330 -21.63 -6.52 -10.90
CA GLU A 330 -22.85 -6.04 -11.56
C GLU A 330 -22.82 -4.52 -11.76
N PHE A 331 -22.31 -3.79 -10.76
CA PHE A 331 -22.13 -2.34 -10.85
C PHE A 331 -21.16 -1.98 -11.99
N ALA A 332 -19.98 -2.60 -12.01
CA ALA A 332 -18.98 -2.39 -13.06
C ALA A 332 -19.55 -2.73 -14.44
N ARG A 333 -20.35 -3.81 -14.58
CA ARG A 333 -21.01 -4.21 -15.84
C ARG A 333 -21.92 -3.12 -16.40
N THR A 334 -22.46 -2.23 -15.57
CA THR A 334 -23.24 -1.08 -16.06
C THR A 334 -22.37 -0.09 -16.86
N TYR A 335 -21.04 -0.12 -16.71
CA TYR A 335 -20.09 0.68 -17.48
C TYR A 335 -19.67 0.03 -18.80
N LEU A 336 -20.31 -1.07 -19.21
CA LEU A 336 -20.07 -1.65 -20.53
C LEU A 336 -21.00 -1.06 -21.58
N LYS A 337 -20.41 -0.56 -22.67
CA LYS A 337 -21.09 -0.20 -23.91
C LYS A 337 -20.47 -1.02 -25.04
N ASP A 338 -21.28 -1.83 -25.71
CA ASP A 338 -20.82 -2.78 -26.73
C ASP A 338 -19.66 -3.69 -26.23
N TRP A 339 -19.75 -4.10 -24.96
CA TRP A 339 -18.76 -4.94 -24.25
C TRP A 339 -17.39 -4.29 -24.01
N VAL A 340 -17.28 -2.98 -24.21
CA VAL A 340 -16.10 -2.18 -23.89
C VAL A 340 -16.45 -1.22 -22.76
N TYR A 341 -15.53 -1.00 -21.82
CA TYR A 341 -15.67 0.00 -20.77
C TYR A 341 -15.92 1.39 -21.38
N ASP A 342 -17.02 2.01 -20.99
CA ASP A 342 -17.44 3.34 -21.42
C ASP A 342 -16.77 4.40 -20.53
N VAL A 343 -15.66 4.95 -21.00
CA VAL A 343 -14.88 5.97 -20.28
C VAL A 343 -15.64 7.30 -20.14
N ASP A 344 -16.67 7.51 -20.95
CA ASP A 344 -17.48 8.75 -20.94
C ASP A 344 -18.70 8.63 -20.01
N LYS A 345 -19.03 7.42 -19.54
CA LYS A 345 -20.15 7.20 -18.62
C LYS A 345 -19.92 7.92 -17.29
N GLN A 346 -20.98 8.56 -16.80
CA GLN A 346 -21.00 9.24 -15.51
C GLN A 346 -21.68 8.41 -14.41
N PRO A 347 -21.24 8.55 -13.15
CA PRO A 347 -20.04 9.30 -12.73
C PRO A 347 -18.74 8.66 -13.22
N SER A 348 -17.73 9.48 -13.54
CA SER A 348 -16.38 8.98 -13.79
C SER A 348 -15.73 8.53 -12.49
N TRP A 349 -15.05 7.39 -12.53
CA TRP A 349 -14.33 6.84 -11.38
C TRP A 349 -12.84 7.09 -11.48
N TRP A 350 -12.20 7.28 -10.32
CA TRP A 350 -10.75 7.25 -10.27
C TRP A 350 -10.27 5.82 -10.58
N LEU A 351 -9.30 5.74 -11.48
CA LEU A 351 -8.63 4.51 -11.87
C LEU A 351 -7.16 4.67 -11.48
N VAL A 352 -6.70 3.95 -10.48
CA VAL A 352 -5.34 4.11 -9.95
C VAL A 352 -4.34 3.53 -10.95
N PHE A 353 -4.32 2.20 -11.10
CA PHE A 353 -3.35 1.37 -11.84
C PHE A 353 -1.86 1.59 -11.54
N ASP A 354 -1.41 2.83 -11.43
CA ASP A 354 -0.01 3.23 -11.33
C ASP A 354 0.11 4.73 -11.01
N TRP A 355 1.22 5.14 -10.39
CA TRP A 355 1.62 6.54 -10.25
C TRP A 355 2.32 7.04 -11.52
N LYS A 356 1.54 7.07 -12.61
CA LYS A 356 1.97 7.48 -13.95
C LYS A 356 0.89 8.36 -14.59
N ASP A 357 1.14 9.66 -14.64
CA ASP A 357 0.13 10.67 -15.04
C ASP A 357 -0.26 10.55 -16.52
N ASP A 358 0.70 10.25 -17.38
CA ASP A 358 0.52 10.07 -18.82
C ASP A 358 -0.04 8.69 -19.19
N LEU A 359 -0.30 7.79 -18.23
CA LEU A 359 -0.90 6.48 -18.51
C LEU A 359 -2.38 6.63 -18.96
N ASN A 360 -2.67 6.20 -20.18
CA ASN A 360 -4.06 6.02 -20.62
C ASN A 360 -4.64 4.72 -20.04
N ARG A 361 -5.76 4.85 -19.31
CA ARG A 361 -6.32 3.76 -18.49
C ARG A 361 -7.46 2.98 -19.14
N HIS A 362 -7.81 3.25 -20.41
CA HIS A 362 -8.94 2.60 -21.09
C HIS A 362 -8.74 1.10 -21.34
N ALA A 363 -7.64 0.70 -21.96
CA ALA A 363 -7.32 -0.71 -22.14
C ALA A 363 -7.00 -1.41 -20.80
N PRO A 364 -6.25 -0.81 -19.84
CA PRO A 364 -6.08 -1.37 -18.51
C PRO A 364 -7.39 -1.71 -17.79
N ILE A 365 -8.35 -0.77 -17.69
CA ILE A 365 -9.63 -1.04 -17.00
C ILE A 365 -10.47 -2.10 -17.71
N GLN A 366 -10.47 -2.13 -19.05
CA GLN A 366 -11.12 -3.19 -19.80
C GLN A 366 -10.53 -4.58 -19.45
N GLY A 367 -9.21 -4.68 -19.40
CA GLY A 367 -8.51 -5.91 -19.05
C GLY A 367 -8.78 -6.33 -17.61
N LEU A 368 -8.60 -5.43 -16.65
CA LEU A 368 -8.88 -5.69 -15.23
C LEU A 368 -10.33 -6.12 -15.01
N MET A 369 -11.30 -5.44 -15.62
CA MET A 369 -12.70 -5.81 -15.48
C MET A 369 -13.00 -7.20 -16.05
N THR A 370 -12.43 -7.54 -17.21
CA THR A 370 -12.54 -8.89 -17.79
C THR A 370 -11.94 -9.94 -16.83
N PHE A 371 -10.76 -9.65 -16.28
CA PHE A 371 -10.07 -10.51 -15.30
C PHE A 371 -10.90 -10.70 -14.03
N ALA A 372 -11.41 -9.62 -13.44
CA ALA A 372 -12.15 -9.66 -12.18
C ALA A 372 -13.50 -10.41 -12.31
N ILE A 373 -14.21 -10.29 -13.44
CA ILE A 373 -15.43 -11.08 -13.69
C ILE A 373 -15.09 -12.57 -13.77
N ASP A 374 -14.01 -12.93 -14.46
CA ASP A 374 -13.58 -14.33 -14.61
C ASP A 374 -13.16 -14.93 -13.25
N LYS A 375 -12.42 -14.17 -12.44
CA LYS A 375 -12.05 -14.57 -11.07
C LYS A 375 -13.24 -14.65 -10.12
N SER A 376 -14.17 -13.72 -10.22
CA SER A 376 -15.39 -13.78 -9.42
C SER A 376 -16.29 -14.95 -9.83
N TYR A 377 -16.28 -15.35 -11.11
CA TYR A 377 -16.97 -16.56 -11.57
C TYR A 377 -16.30 -17.84 -11.03
N GLU A 378 -14.96 -17.90 -11.02
CA GLU A 378 -14.20 -18.97 -10.36
C GLU A 378 -14.63 -19.13 -8.90
N LEU A 379 -14.75 -18.01 -8.17
CA LEU A 379 -15.27 -18.00 -6.81
C LEU A 379 -16.70 -18.53 -6.72
N ALA A 380 -17.59 -18.09 -7.62
CA ALA A 380 -18.97 -18.57 -7.65
C ALA A 380 -19.05 -20.10 -7.81
N CYS A 381 -18.24 -20.67 -8.70
CA CYS A 381 -18.16 -22.13 -8.89
C CYS A 381 -17.67 -22.85 -7.62
N LEU A 382 -16.65 -22.32 -6.95
CA LEU A 382 -16.13 -22.90 -5.72
C LEU A 382 -17.16 -22.89 -4.58
N LEU A 383 -18.09 -21.92 -4.60
CA LEU A 383 -19.19 -21.82 -3.64
C LEU A 383 -20.44 -22.63 -4.04
N GLY A 384 -20.50 -23.16 -5.28
CA GLY A 384 -21.71 -23.79 -5.83
C GLY A 384 -22.82 -22.80 -6.16
N ARG A 385 -22.46 -21.55 -6.50
CA ARG A 385 -23.34 -20.41 -6.78
C ARG A 385 -23.32 -19.95 -8.23
N GLU A 386 -22.75 -20.73 -9.14
CA GLU A 386 -22.64 -20.40 -10.56
C GLU A 386 -24.01 -20.13 -11.23
N ALA A 387 -25.09 -20.70 -10.69
CA ALA A 387 -26.46 -20.45 -11.15
C ALA A 387 -26.90 -18.99 -10.96
N GLU A 388 -26.35 -18.29 -9.95
CA GLU A 388 -26.65 -16.88 -9.67
C GLU A 388 -26.04 -15.91 -10.68
N VAL A 389 -25.03 -16.36 -11.42
CA VAL A 389 -24.15 -15.53 -12.28
C VAL A 389 -23.86 -16.21 -13.62
N LYS A 390 -24.82 -17.02 -14.10
CA LYS A 390 -24.69 -17.90 -15.28
C LYS A 390 -24.27 -17.18 -16.56
N GLU A 391 -24.53 -15.88 -16.65
CA GLU A 391 -24.20 -15.05 -17.81
C GLU A 391 -22.75 -14.55 -17.81
N TRP A 392 -22.06 -14.50 -16.66
CA TRP A 392 -20.70 -13.95 -16.55
C TRP A 392 -19.70 -14.56 -17.55
N PRO A 393 -19.65 -15.89 -17.77
CA PRO A 393 -18.75 -16.47 -18.79
C PRO A 393 -19.02 -15.94 -20.21
N SER A 394 -20.29 -15.71 -20.55
CA SER A 394 -20.67 -15.16 -21.85
C SER A 394 -20.33 -13.68 -21.99
N VAL A 395 -20.41 -12.92 -20.90
CA VAL A 395 -19.98 -11.52 -20.82
C VAL A 395 -18.47 -11.44 -21.03
N VAL A 396 -17.67 -12.21 -20.29
CA VAL A 396 -16.20 -12.27 -20.43
C VAL A 396 -15.80 -12.63 -21.86
N LYS A 397 -16.44 -13.63 -22.48
CA LYS A 397 -16.20 -14.00 -23.88
C LYS A 397 -16.46 -12.82 -24.85
N SER A 398 -17.52 -12.07 -24.61
CA SER A 398 -17.88 -10.91 -25.43
C SER A 398 -16.92 -9.74 -25.22
N MET A 399 -16.52 -9.48 -23.98
CA MET A 399 -15.50 -8.48 -23.63
C MET A 399 -14.15 -8.79 -24.25
N ARG A 400 -13.66 -10.04 -24.18
CA ARG A 400 -12.42 -10.47 -24.85
C ARG A 400 -12.49 -10.21 -26.35
N LYS A 401 -13.60 -10.58 -27.00
CA LYS A 401 -13.81 -10.34 -28.44
C LYS A 401 -13.80 -8.85 -28.78
N ALA A 402 -14.54 -8.03 -28.03
CA ALA A 402 -14.60 -6.60 -28.25
C ALA A 402 -13.25 -5.92 -28.00
N SER A 403 -12.52 -6.36 -26.96
CA SER A 403 -11.18 -5.85 -26.65
C SER A 403 -10.20 -6.11 -27.80
N ARG A 404 -10.23 -7.31 -28.39
CA ARG A 404 -9.42 -7.63 -29.57
C ARG A 404 -9.80 -6.81 -30.79
N ALA A 405 -11.06 -6.42 -30.94
CA ALA A 405 -11.49 -5.56 -32.04
C ALA A 405 -11.09 -4.08 -31.82
N ARG A 406 -11.13 -3.61 -30.57
CA ARG A 406 -10.96 -2.19 -30.22
C ARG A 406 -9.52 -1.77 -29.95
N PHE A 407 -8.74 -2.63 -29.29
CA PHE A 407 -7.44 -2.26 -28.73
C PHE A 407 -6.26 -2.99 -29.37
N TYR A 408 -6.45 -4.16 -29.99
CA TYR A 408 -5.34 -4.95 -30.52
C TYR A 408 -4.88 -4.47 -31.91
N ASP A 409 -3.64 -4.00 -31.98
CA ASP A 409 -2.96 -3.71 -33.24
C ASP A 409 -2.26 -4.95 -33.77
N LYS A 410 -2.85 -5.57 -34.80
CA LYS A 410 -2.31 -6.77 -35.45
C LYS A 410 -0.95 -6.55 -36.11
N SER A 411 -0.65 -5.35 -36.58
CA SER A 411 0.57 -5.07 -37.33
C SER A 411 1.79 -5.14 -36.41
N ARG A 412 1.72 -4.43 -35.29
CA ARG A 412 2.75 -4.39 -34.24
C ARG A 412 2.66 -5.60 -33.30
N GLY A 413 1.46 -6.12 -33.08
CA GLY A 413 1.19 -7.20 -32.14
C GLY A 413 1.09 -6.71 -30.69
N VAL A 414 0.53 -5.51 -30.49
CA VAL A 414 0.43 -4.83 -29.18
C VAL A 414 -0.99 -4.33 -28.93
N ILE A 415 -1.27 -3.97 -27.68
CA ILE A 415 -2.49 -3.31 -27.24
C ILE A 415 -2.27 -1.80 -27.23
N LEU A 416 -3.22 -1.10 -27.84
CA LEU A 416 -3.32 0.35 -27.86
C LEU A 416 -4.36 0.84 -26.87
N SER A 417 -4.16 2.01 -26.31
CA SER A 417 -5.12 2.66 -25.40
C SER A 417 -5.29 4.14 -25.74
N GLY A 418 -6.52 4.65 -25.67
CA GLY A 418 -6.84 6.04 -26.00
C GLY A 418 -6.39 6.43 -27.41
N ASP A 419 -5.60 7.49 -27.51
CA ASP A 419 -4.99 8.00 -28.74
C ASP A 419 -3.78 7.17 -29.19
N ASN A 420 -3.97 5.85 -29.28
CA ASN A 420 -2.98 4.86 -29.70
C ASN A 420 -1.71 4.75 -28.84
N GLN A 421 -1.79 5.12 -27.56
CA GLN A 421 -0.67 4.92 -26.63
C GLN A 421 -0.38 3.42 -26.45
N VAL A 422 0.90 3.06 -26.50
CA VAL A 422 1.40 1.75 -26.09
C VAL A 422 1.99 1.88 -24.69
N SER A 423 1.43 1.17 -23.71
CA SER A 423 1.93 1.12 -22.34
C SER A 423 2.14 -0.32 -21.88
N TYR A 424 3.02 -0.53 -20.91
CA TYR A 424 3.22 -1.85 -20.29
C TYR A 424 1.91 -2.35 -19.69
N ILE A 425 1.22 -1.47 -18.96
CA ILE A 425 0.01 -1.79 -18.20
C ILE A 425 -1.16 -2.19 -19.11
N SER A 426 -1.26 -1.62 -20.32
CA SER A 426 -2.22 -2.09 -21.32
C SER A 426 -1.95 -3.52 -21.77
N GLN A 427 -0.68 -3.92 -21.91
CA GLN A 427 -0.32 -5.29 -22.30
C GLN A 427 -0.61 -6.25 -21.14
N VAL A 428 -0.15 -5.89 -19.94
CA VAL A 428 -0.29 -6.68 -18.71
C VAL A 428 -1.74 -7.07 -18.46
N TRP A 429 -2.67 -6.12 -18.42
CA TRP A 429 -4.07 -6.44 -18.11
C TRP A 429 -4.79 -7.21 -19.23
N MET A 430 -4.33 -7.09 -20.48
CA MET A 430 -4.85 -7.92 -21.58
C MET A 430 -4.27 -9.34 -21.58
N ILE A 431 -3.09 -9.55 -21.01
CA ILE A 431 -2.50 -10.88 -20.74
C ILE A 431 -3.21 -11.53 -19.55
N LEU A 432 -3.33 -10.82 -18.43
CA LEU A 432 -3.96 -11.35 -17.21
C LEU A 432 -5.43 -11.72 -17.43
N SER A 433 -6.15 -10.94 -18.23
CA SER A 433 -7.53 -11.24 -18.64
C SER A 433 -7.67 -12.33 -19.71
N GLU A 434 -6.56 -12.88 -20.22
CA GLU A 434 -6.53 -13.87 -21.30
C GLU A 434 -7.15 -13.37 -22.62
N THR A 435 -7.17 -12.05 -22.81
CA THR A 435 -7.53 -11.44 -24.10
C THR A 435 -6.42 -11.67 -25.13
N LEU A 436 -5.17 -11.62 -24.66
CA LEU A 436 -4.00 -12.09 -25.38
C LEU A 436 -3.66 -13.53 -24.94
N SER A 437 -3.33 -14.38 -25.92
CA SER A 437 -2.70 -15.66 -25.64
C SER A 437 -1.28 -15.48 -25.08
N ALA A 438 -0.73 -16.50 -24.42
CA ALA A 438 0.65 -16.44 -23.91
C ALA A 438 1.68 -16.03 -24.98
N LYS A 439 1.57 -16.57 -26.21
CA LYS A 439 2.45 -16.22 -27.33
C LYS A 439 2.31 -14.77 -27.79
N GLU A 440 1.07 -14.26 -27.86
CA GLU A 440 0.84 -12.85 -28.17
C GLU A 440 1.34 -11.95 -27.04
N GLY A 441 1.18 -12.38 -25.79
CA GLY A 441 1.68 -11.70 -24.60
C GLY A 441 3.20 -11.58 -24.59
N VAL A 442 3.93 -12.66 -24.91
CA VAL A 442 5.41 -12.60 -25.08
C VAL A 442 5.78 -11.53 -26.09
N ARG A 443 5.17 -11.55 -27.28
CA ARG A 443 5.44 -10.55 -28.33
C ARG A 443 5.13 -9.12 -27.85
N ALA A 444 4.02 -8.92 -27.17
CA ALA A 444 3.62 -7.60 -26.67
C ALA A 444 4.56 -7.08 -25.56
N LEU A 445 4.97 -7.96 -24.63
CA LEU A 445 5.91 -7.62 -23.57
C LEU A 445 7.32 -7.36 -24.10
N GLU A 446 7.82 -8.18 -25.02
CA GLU A 446 9.09 -7.95 -25.72
C GLU A 446 9.07 -6.62 -26.47
N TYR A 447 7.95 -6.24 -27.11
CA TYR A 447 7.83 -4.95 -27.76
C TYR A 447 8.04 -3.80 -26.76
N VAL A 448 7.27 -3.78 -25.65
CA VAL A 448 7.34 -2.65 -24.70
C VAL A 448 8.67 -2.59 -23.95
N LEU A 449 9.28 -3.74 -23.67
CA LEU A 449 10.62 -3.81 -23.05
C LEU A 449 11.73 -3.24 -23.93
N ASN A 450 11.58 -3.27 -25.26
CA ASN A 450 12.60 -2.85 -26.21
C ASN A 450 12.31 -1.49 -26.88
N ASP A 451 11.19 -0.85 -26.58
CA ASP A 451 10.79 0.43 -27.16
C ASP A 451 10.71 1.52 -26.07
N ALA A 452 11.72 2.39 -26.04
CA ALA A 452 11.85 3.49 -25.08
C ALA A 452 10.73 4.56 -25.20
N THR A 453 9.93 4.53 -26.28
CA THR A 453 8.79 5.46 -26.44
C THR A 453 7.52 4.97 -25.73
N THR A 454 7.53 3.74 -25.22
CA THR A 454 6.37 3.15 -24.54
C THR A 454 6.24 3.67 -23.10
N CYS A 455 5.00 3.80 -22.64
CA CYS A 455 4.72 4.24 -21.28
C CYS A 455 5.01 3.09 -20.29
N TYR A 456 6.13 3.23 -19.57
CA TYR A 456 6.62 2.27 -18.58
C TYR A 456 6.00 2.50 -17.19
N PRO A 457 6.03 1.47 -16.30
CA PRO A 457 5.40 1.59 -14.98
C PRO A 457 6.10 2.60 -14.05
N GLY A 458 5.32 3.33 -13.26
CA GLY A 458 5.75 4.41 -12.38
C GLY A 458 5.97 4.02 -10.92
N SER A 459 5.42 2.90 -10.47
CA SER A 459 5.59 2.39 -9.10
C SER A 459 5.77 0.86 -9.04
N PRO A 460 6.31 0.30 -7.93
CA PRO A 460 6.42 -1.15 -7.76
C PRO A 460 5.09 -1.90 -7.79
N TYR A 461 3.97 -1.25 -7.43
CA TYR A 461 2.61 -1.82 -7.57
C TYR A 461 2.35 -2.32 -8.99
N ALA A 462 2.70 -1.52 -9.98
CA ALA A 462 2.50 -1.85 -11.38
C ALA A 462 3.51 -2.92 -11.87
N TYR A 463 4.73 -2.96 -11.31
CA TYR A 463 5.72 -4.00 -11.58
C TYR A 463 5.31 -5.39 -11.05
N HIS A 464 4.50 -5.47 -9.99
CA HIS A 464 3.91 -6.74 -9.55
C HIS A 464 3.15 -7.43 -10.70
N TYR A 465 2.17 -6.71 -11.28
CA TYR A 465 1.35 -7.26 -12.35
C TYR A 465 2.16 -7.54 -13.62
N LEU A 466 3.22 -6.77 -13.87
CA LEU A 466 4.15 -7.05 -14.97
C LEU A 466 4.86 -8.40 -14.79
N ILE A 467 5.38 -8.69 -13.59
CA ILE A 467 5.96 -10.00 -13.28
C ILE A 467 4.91 -11.09 -13.41
N GLU A 468 3.71 -10.89 -12.87
CA GLU A 468 2.63 -11.88 -12.98
C GLU A 468 2.28 -12.20 -14.44
N ALA A 469 2.19 -11.18 -15.30
CA ALA A 469 1.96 -11.34 -16.73
C ALA A 469 3.12 -12.08 -17.42
N MET A 470 4.37 -11.76 -17.08
CA MET A 470 5.55 -12.48 -17.59
C MET A 470 5.50 -13.96 -17.23
N LEU A 471 5.20 -14.29 -15.98
CA LEU A 471 5.08 -15.67 -15.51
C LEU A 471 3.93 -16.40 -16.22
N LYS A 472 2.77 -15.75 -16.40
CA LYS A 472 1.64 -16.31 -17.16
C LYS A 472 1.99 -16.58 -18.63
N CYS A 473 2.92 -15.82 -19.20
CA CYS A 473 3.46 -16.00 -20.54
C CYS A 473 4.61 -17.01 -20.64
N GLY A 474 5.12 -17.53 -19.51
CA GLY A 474 6.29 -18.41 -19.45
C GLY A 474 7.63 -17.69 -19.63
N MET A 475 7.67 -16.36 -19.47
CA MET A 475 8.89 -15.54 -19.54
C MET A 475 9.67 -15.58 -18.21
N ASN A 476 9.93 -16.78 -17.70
CA ASN A 476 10.43 -17.02 -16.35
C ASN A 476 11.81 -16.35 -16.11
N SER A 477 12.72 -16.43 -17.08
CA SER A 477 14.04 -15.81 -16.99
C SER A 477 13.94 -14.29 -16.93
N GLN A 478 13.13 -13.68 -17.80
CA GLN A 478 12.91 -12.23 -17.83
C GLN A 478 12.22 -11.74 -16.55
N ALA A 479 11.25 -12.49 -16.02
CA ALA A 479 10.62 -12.19 -14.74
C ALA A 479 11.63 -12.19 -13.59
N ARG A 480 12.52 -13.19 -13.55
CA ARG A 480 13.62 -13.27 -12.57
C ARG A 480 14.59 -12.11 -12.70
N GLU A 481 15.03 -11.81 -13.92
CA GLU A 481 15.94 -10.69 -14.20
C GLU A 481 15.33 -9.36 -13.77
N LEU A 482 14.06 -9.11 -14.12
CA LEU A 482 13.35 -7.90 -13.75
C LEU A 482 13.20 -7.76 -12.23
N LEU A 483 12.86 -8.85 -11.53
CA LEU A 483 12.79 -8.85 -10.06
C LEU A 483 14.14 -8.45 -9.44
N ILE A 484 15.24 -9.04 -9.93
CA ILE A 484 16.59 -8.76 -9.42
C ILE A 484 17.04 -7.34 -9.74
N SER A 485 16.77 -6.84 -10.95
CA SER A 485 17.21 -5.52 -11.37
C SER A 485 16.41 -4.42 -10.67
N TYR A 486 15.08 -4.55 -10.60
CA TYR A 486 14.20 -3.50 -10.08
C TYR A 486 14.26 -3.44 -8.55
N TRP A 487 13.95 -4.53 -7.84
CA TRP A 487 14.01 -4.52 -6.37
C TRP A 487 15.44 -4.50 -5.85
N GLY A 488 16.36 -5.19 -6.53
CA GLY A 488 17.77 -5.08 -6.18
C GLY A 488 18.33 -3.66 -6.36
N GLY A 489 17.79 -2.86 -7.28
CA GLY A 489 18.15 -1.46 -7.42
C GLY A 489 17.83 -0.62 -6.18
N MET A 490 16.73 -0.92 -5.47
CA MET A 490 16.43 -0.32 -4.16
C MET A 490 17.43 -0.78 -3.09
N ILE A 491 17.84 -2.05 -3.11
CA ILE A 491 18.85 -2.60 -2.18
C ILE A 491 20.20 -1.90 -2.38
N ASP A 492 20.64 -1.71 -3.63
CA ASP A 492 21.90 -1.02 -3.95
C ASP A 492 21.88 0.44 -3.48
N LYS A 493 20.68 1.02 -3.32
CA LYS A 493 20.43 2.35 -2.79
C LYS A 493 20.25 2.39 -1.27
N GLY A 494 20.36 1.25 -0.59
CA GLY A 494 20.35 1.15 0.87
C GLY A 494 18.95 0.97 1.50
N ALA A 495 17.99 0.43 0.75
CA ALA A 495 16.66 0.15 1.27
C ALA A 495 16.66 -0.92 2.38
N ASP A 496 16.08 -0.59 3.54
CA ASP A 496 15.75 -1.55 4.61
C ASP A 496 14.34 -2.15 4.41
N THR A 497 13.47 -1.39 3.75
CA THR A 497 12.10 -1.71 3.34
C THR A 497 11.87 -1.18 1.92
N PHE A 498 10.94 -1.75 1.18
CA PHE A 498 10.64 -1.34 -0.19
C PHE A 498 9.69 -0.14 -0.25
N TRP A 499 9.92 0.72 -1.24
CA TRP A 499 9.37 2.06 -1.29
C TRP A 499 8.07 2.13 -2.08
N GLU A 500 7.22 3.10 -1.75
CA GLU A 500 5.99 3.38 -2.48
C GLU A 500 6.24 3.78 -3.93
N VAL A 501 7.23 4.65 -4.12
CA VAL A 501 7.62 5.25 -5.39
C VAL A 501 9.08 4.95 -5.62
N TYR A 502 9.37 4.30 -6.73
CA TYR A 502 10.74 4.04 -7.16
C TYR A 502 10.80 4.14 -8.69
N ASP A 503 11.63 5.05 -9.18
CA ASP A 503 12.00 5.12 -10.58
C ASP A 503 13.53 4.99 -10.66
N PRO A 504 14.06 3.95 -11.33
CA PRO A 504 15.50 3.78 -11.46
C PRO A 504 16.23 4.98 -12.09
N ASN A 505 15.51 5.87 -12.77
CA ASN A 505 16.06 7.05 -13.44
C ASN A 505 15.81 8.38 -12.68
N ASP A 506 15.02 8.36 -11.60
CA ASP A 506 14.70 9.57 -10.82
C ASP A 506 14.54 9.24 -9.32
N ASP A 507 15.62 9.43 -8.58
CA ASP A 507 15.65 9.21 -7.13
C ASP A 507 14.75 10.16 -6.33
N LYS A 508 14.35 11.30 -6.92
CA LYS A 508 13.53 12.33 -6.27
C LYS A 508 12.10 12.37 -6.80
N LYS A 509 11.67 11.35 -7.54
CA LYS A 509 10.30 11.23 -8.04
C LYS A 509 9.31 11.25 -6.87
N SER A 510 8.27 12.07 -6.98
CA SER A 510 7.17 12.11 -6.02
C SER A 510 5.89 12.56 -6.71
N PRO A 511 4.82 11.76 -6.69
CA PRO A 511 3.50 12.21 -7.15
C PRO A 511 2.91 13.29 -6.22
N TYR A 512 3.53 13.52 -5.05
CA TYR A 512 3.08 14.46 -4.05
C TYR A 512 3.84 15.79 -4.08
N GLY A 513 4.77 15.98 -5.03
CA GLY A 513 5.55 17.20 -5.19
C GLY A 513 6.65 17.39 -4.13
N PHE A 514 6.86 16.44 -3.22
CA PHE A 514 7.89 16.53 -2.18
C PHE A 514 8.38 15.13 -1.75
N TYR A 515 9.47 14.64 -2.34
CA TYR A 515 9.94 13.25 -2.13
C TYR A 515 10.16 12.82 -0.67
N PRO A 516 10.51 13.67 0.32
CA PRO A 516 10.56 13.23 1.72
C PRO A 516 9.20 12.72 2.26
N ILE A 517 8.07 13.10 1.64
CA ILE A 517 6.74 12.65 2.06
C ILE A 517 6.31 11.29 1.46
N ASN A 518 7.03 10.80 0.45
CA ASN A 518 6.82 9.44 -0.06
C ASN A 518 7.01 8.43 1.09
N SER A 519 6.28 7.31 1.06
CA SER A 519 6.55 6.23 2.03
C SER A 519 7.76 5.41 1.57
N TYR A 520 8.74 5.23 2.45
CA TYR A 520 9.89 4.35 2.21
C TYR A 520 9.71 2.98 2.85
N CYS A 521 8.52 2.70 3.38
CA CYS A 521 8.03 1.37 3.70
C CYS A 521 6.60 1.27 3.16
N HIS A 522 6.39 0.61 2.03
CA HIS A 522 5.07 0.54 1.42
C HIS A 522 4.73 -0.88 0.95
N ALA A 523 3.60 -1.35 1.42
CA ALA A 523 3.28 -2.76 1.42
C ALA A 523 3.05 -3.33 0.02
N TRP A 524 2.52 -2.53 -0.92
CA TRP A 524 2.39 -2.95 -2.31
C TRP A 524 3.72 -3.31 -3.00
N SER A 525 4.85 -2.95 -2.41
CA SER A 525 6.19 -3.19 -2.94
C SER A 525 6.82 -4.45 -2.35
N CYS A 526 6.17 -5.10 -1.38
CA CYS A 526 6.65 -6.34 -0.75
C CYS A 526 6.40 -7.61 -1.57
N THR A 527 5.73 -7.49 -2.71
CA THR A 527 5.28 -8.62 -3.53
C THR A 527 6.34 -9.58 -4.10
N PRO A 528 7.65 -9.27 -4.16
CA PRO A 528 8.65 -10.30 -4.39
C PRO A 528 8.54 -11.50 -3.44
N VAL A 529 8.10 -11.29 -2.19
CA VAL A 529 7.83 -12.37 -1.22
C VAL A 529 6.88 -13.40 -1.82
N TYR A 530 5.79 -12.95 -2.43
CA TYR A 530 4.82 -13.85 -3.06
C TYR A 530 5.47 -14.66 -4.19
N PHE A 531 6.15 -14.00 -5.13
CA PHE A 531 6.72 -14.68 -6.29
C PHE A 531 7.83 -15.67 -5.92
N ILE A 532 8.74 -15.27 -5.03
CA ILE A 532 9.89 -16.07 -4.63
C ILE A 532 9.44 -17.36 -3.92
N ASN A 533 8.44 -17.26 -3.05
CA ASN A 533 7.96 -18.39 -2.26
C ASN A 533 6.95 -19.26 -3.01
N ARG A 534 6.15 -18.69 -3.91
CA ARG A 534 5.18 -19.45 -4.73
C ARG A 534 5.80 -20.17 -5.92
N TYR A 535 6.82 -19.59 -6.54
CA TYR A 535 7.50 -20.13 -7.73
C TYR A 535 8.98 -20.40 -7.46
N PRO A 536 9.32 -21.23 -6.46
CA PRO A 536 10.71 -21.46 -6.06
C PRO A 536 11.54 -22.03 -7.22
N GLU A 537 10.97 -22.78 -8.15
CA GLU A 537 11.69 -23.29 -9.32
C GLU A 537 12.19 -22.20 -10.28
N ILE A 538 11.58 -21.01 -10.25
CA ILE A 538 11.95 -19.86 -11.08
C ILE A 538 12.93 -18.96 -10.32
N PHE A 539 12.69 -18.74 -9.03
CA PHE A 539 13.42 -17.74 -8.22
C PHE A 539 14.44 -18.34 -7.24
N LYS A 540 14.62 -19.67 -7.20
CA LYS A 540 15.74 -20.28 -6.44
C LYS A 540 17.09 -20.16 -7.15
#